data_AF-A0A3Q0L5M7-F1
#
_entry.id   AF-A0A3Q0L5M7-F1
#
_cell.length_a   1.000
_cell.length_b   1.000
_cell.length_c   1.000
_cell.angle_alpha   90.00
_cell.angle_beta   90.00
_cell.angle_gamma   90.00
#
_symmetry.space_group_name_H-M   'P 1'
#
loop_
_entity.id
_entity.type
_entity.pdbx_description
1 polymer ?
#
loop_
_entity_poly.entity_id
_entity_poly.type
_entity_poly.pdbx_seq_one_letter_code
_entity_poly.pdbx_strand_id
1 'polypeptide(L)' 'MEGEVTCDDVTYYGKSKKSGDEIILKGHTLHTHLSDGTPSKFLGYKFTNSNVVYMISDSGVLTVTQDEKVLVSEQGQWD' A
#
# COMPACT_ATOMS: atom_id res chain seq x y z
N MET A 1 -20.32 16.70 11.91
CA MET A 1 -18.92 16.39 11.59
C MET A 1 -18.97 15.23 10.62
N GLU A 2 -19.09 15.55 9.34
CA GLU A 2 -19.25 14.57 8.27
C GLU A 2 -17.85 14.10 7.92
N GLY A 3 -17.53 12.87 8.33
CA GLY A 3 -16.25 12.25 8.00
C GLY A 3 -16.19 12.07 6.49
N GLU A 4 -15.17 12.66 5.88
CA GLU A 4 -14.78 12.37 4.51
C GLU A 4 -14.39 10.88 4.46
N VAL A 5 -15.36 10.03 4.15
CA VAL A 5 -15.14 8.63 3.78
C VAL A 5 -14.48 8.65 2.42
N THR A 6 -13.17 8.90 2.38
CA THR A 6 -12.35 8.41 1.28
C THR A 6 -12.45 6.89 1.35
N CYS A 7 -13.09 6.30 0.34
CA CYS A 7 -13.34 4.87 0.22
C CYS A 7 -12.05 4.10 -0.12
N ASP A 8 -10.93 4.55 0.43
CA ASP A 8 -9.57 4.11 0.15
C ASP A 8 -8.96 3.43 1.39
N ASP A 9 -9.68 3.19 2.50
CA ASP A 9 -9.10 2.57 3.70
C ASP A 9 -8.87 1.06 3.49
N VAL A 10 -7.68 0.70 3.00
CA VAL A 10 -7.29 -0.69 2.74
C VAL A 10 -6.49 -1.18 3.92
N THR A 11 -6.95 -2.26 4.55
CA THR A 11 -6.21 -2.87 5.66
C THR A 11 -5.44 -4.09 5.17
N TYR A 12 -4.12 -4.03 5.28
CA TYR A 12 -3.24 -5.17 5.03
C TYR A 12 -2.98 -5.92 6.32
N TYR A 13 -3.38 -7.20 6.36
CA TYR A 13 -3.11 -8.13 7.44
C TYR A 13 -1.90 -8.98 7.03
N GLY A 14 -0.71 -8.55 7.44
CA GLY A 14 0.52 -9.30 7.24
C GLY A 14 0.81 -10.16 8.46
N LYS A 15 1.30 -11.38 8.27
CA LYS A 15 1.96 -12.13 9.34
C LYS A 15 3.45 -12.13 9.09
N SER A 16 4.22 -11.61 10.05
CA SER A 16 5.68 -11.65 9.99
C SER A 16 6.13 -13.11 9.98
N LYS A 17 6.69 -13.57 8.86
CA LYS A 17 7.29 -14.92 8.78
C LYS A 17 8.50 -15.08 9.70
N LYS A 18 9.13 -13.98 10.14
CA LYS A 18 10.29 -13.99 11.04
C LYS A 18 9.91 -14.18 12.51
N SER A 19 8.92 -13.43 12.99
CA SER A 19 8.58 -13.39 14.42
C SER A 19 7.27 -14.09 14.75
N GLY A 20 6.41 -14.33 13.74
CA GLY A 20 5.05 -14.81 13.94
C GLY A 20 4.04 -13.71 14.28
N ASP A 21 4.51 -12.48 14.55
CA ASP A 21 3.66 -11.33 14.84
C ASP A 21 2.74 -10.97 13.67
N GLU A 22 1.49 -10.65 14.03
CA GLU A 22 0.51 -10.10 13.11
C GLU A 22 0.71 -8.59 13.02
N ILE A 23 0.79 -8.07 11.81
CA ILE A 23 0.92 -6.66 11.52
C ILE A 23 -0.29 -6.20 10.73
N ILE A 24 -0.98 -5.22 11.30
CA ILE A 24 -2.13 -4.59 10.68
C ILE A 24 -1.66 -3.25 10.15
N LEU A 25 -1.56 -3.13 8.83
CA LEU A 25 -1.17 -1.89 8.17
C LEU A 25 -2.39 -1.26 7.55
N LYS A 26 -2.67 -0.02 7.96
CA LYS A 26 -3.64 0.83 7.26
C LYS A 26 -2.94 1.49 6.09
N GLY A 27 -3.49 1.33 4.92
CA GLY A 27 -3.00 1.93 3.69
C GLY A 27 -4.12 2.59 2.92
N HIS A 28 -3.74 3.14 1.78
CA HIS A 28 -4.69 3.68 0.82
C HIS A 28 -4.41 3.19 -0.58
N THR A 29 -5.46 3.12 -1.39
CA THR A 29 -5.31 2.93 -2.83
C THR A 29 -4.71 4.18 -3.45
N LEU A 30 -3.78 3.95 -4.38
CA LEU A 30 -3.19 5.00 -5.18
C LEU A 30 -3.96 5.10 -6.49
N HIS A 31 -4.52 6.27 -6.74
CA HIS A 31 -5.19 6.59 -7.98
C HIS A 31 -4.53 7.81 -8.62
N THR A 32 -4.33 7.80 -9.94
CA THR A 32 -4.03 9.05 -10.66
C THR A 32 -5.28 9.92 -10.64
N HIS A 33 -5.15 11.16 -10.21
CA HIS A 33 -6.18 12.16 -10.38
C HIS A 33 -5.95 12.86 -11.72
N LEU A 34 -6.98 12.93 -12.56
CA LEU A 34 -6.98 13.88 -13.66
C LEU A 34 -7.05 15.30 -13.10
N SER A 35 -6.71 16.30 -13.92
CA SER A 35 -6.72 17.71 -13.53
C SER A 35 -8.09 18.20 -13.00
N ASP A 36 -9.17 17.44 -13.21
CA ASP A 36 -10.52 17.70 -12.71
C ASP A 36 -10.84 17.03 -11.34
N GLY A 37 -9.90 16.27 -10.76
CA GLY A 37 -10.10 15.54 -9.50
C GLY A 37 -10.69 14.14 -9.66
N THR A 38 -10.99 13.68 -10.87
CA THR A 38 -11.53 12.35 -11.12
C THR A 38 -10.43 11.28 -10.99
N PRO A 39 -10.57 10.27 -10.11
CA PRO A 39 -9.67 9.14 -10.05
C PRO A 39 -9.80 8.34 -11.35
N SER A 40 -8.71 8.26 -12.10
CA SER A 40 -8.76 7.83 -13.50
C SER A 40 -8.07 6.50 -13.76
N LYS A 41 -7.00 6.22 -13.03
CA LYS A 41 -6.27 4.97 -13.14
C LYS A 41 -5.84 4.51 -11.77
N PHE A 42 -6.19 3.28 -11.43
CA PHE A 42 -5.61 2.57 -10.30
C PHE A 42 -4.11 2.36 -10.55
N LEU A 43 -3.29 2.81 -9.61
CA LEU A 43 -1.82 2.67 -9.65
C LEU A 43 -1.33 1.55 -8.74
N GLY A 44 -2.10 1.22 -7.70
CA GLY A 44 -1.65 0.27 -6.69
C GLY A 44 -2.15 0.57 -5.28
N TYR A 45 -1.50 -0.06 -4.31
CA TYR A 45 -1.73 0.12 -2.88
C TYR A 45 -0.49 0.70 -2.22
N LYS A 46 -0.66 1.58 -1.24
CA LYS A 46 0.42 2.09 -0.40
C LYS A 46 0.09 1.89 1.07
N PHE A 47 0.99 1.22 1.77
CA PHE A 47 0.94 1.02 3.22
C PHE A 47 2.19 1.61 3.84
N THR A 48 2.04 2.33 4.95
CA THR A 48 3.17 2.93 5.66
C THR A 48 3.22 2.41 7.09
N ASN A 49 4.40 1.99 7.51
CA ASN A 49 4.65 1.51 8.86
C ASN A 49 5.93 2.13 9.41
N SER A 50 5.78 3.09 10.33
CA SER A 50 6.90 3.85 10.87
C SER A 50 7.81 4.41 9.77
N ASN A 51 9.02 3.88 9.60
CA ASN A 51 10.01 4.28 8.59
C ASN A 51 10.02 3.40 7.34
N VAL A 52 9.08 2.46 7.22
CA VAL A 52 8.95 1.51 6.10
C VAL A 52 7.71 1.84 5.28
N VAL A 53 7.87 1.90 3.96
CA VAL A 53 6.81 2.10 2.98
C VAL A 53 6.69 0.84 2.15
N TYR A 54 5.48 0.29 2.07
CA TYR A 54 5.12 -0.85 1.23
C TYR A 54 4.25 -0.32 0.09
N MET A 55 4.65 -0.58 -1.14
CA MET A 55 3.92 -0.18 -2.33
C MET A 55 3.68 -1.42 -3.18
N ILE A 56 2.42 -1.69 -3.50
CA ILE A 56 2.04 -2.76 -4.42
C ILE A 56 1.55 -2.09 -5.68
N SER A 57 2.21 -2.26 -6.81
CA SER A 57 1.74 -1.71 -8.09
C SER A 57 0.49 -2.44 -8.59
N ASP A 58 -0.25 -1.82 -9.51
CA ASP A 58 -1.36 -2.47 -10.23
C ASP A 58 -0.93 -3.74 -10.95
N SER A 59 0.34 -3.80 -11.37
CA SER A 59 0.97 -4.96 -11.99
C SER A 59 1.31 -6.07 -10.99
N GLY A 60 1.06 -5.86 -9.69
CA GLY A 60 1.28 -6.83 -8.62
C GLY A 60 2.70 -6.83 -8.03
N VAL A 61 3.56 -5.86 -8.37
CA VAL A 61 4.93 -5.77 -7.82
C VAL A 61 4.88 -5.15 -6.43
N LEU A 62 5.40 -5.87 -5.43
CA LEU A 62 5.60 -5.37 -4.08
C LEU A 62 7.00 -4.76 -3.95
N THR A 63 7.04 -3.47 -3.67
CA THR A 63 8.25 -2.73 -3.32
C THR A 63 8.17 -2.29 -1.87
N VAL A 64 9.17 -2.63 -1.07
CA VAL A 64 9.32 -2.20 0.32
C VAL A 64 10.54 -1.31 0.41
N THR A 65 10.34 -0.08 0.86
CA THR A 65 11.40 0.92 1.02
C THR A 65 11.48 1.32 2.48
N GLN A 66 12.68 1.37 3.05
CA GLN A 66 12.93 1.88 4.40
C GLN A 66 14.03 2.94 4.31
N ASP A 67 13.78 4.14 4.83
CA ASP A 67 14.79 5.21 4.86
C ASP A 67 15.43 5.43 3.48
N GLU A 68 14.58 5.56 2.45
CA GLU A 68 14.97 5.71 1.03
C GLU A 68 15.68 4.51 0.40
N LYS A 69 15.97 3.45 1.16
CA LYS A 69 16.55 2.20 0.66
C LYS A 69 15.47 1.18 0.33
N VAL A 70 15.51 0.63 -0.89
CA VAL A 70 14.67 -0.52 -1.26
C VAL A 70 15.16 -1.75 -0.50
N LEU A 71 14.32 -2.27 0.39
CA LEU A 71 14.55 -3.51 1.13
C LEU A 71 14.08 -4.75 0.36
N VAL A 72 12.96 -4.64 -0.35
CA VAL A 72 12.34 -5.74 -1.10
C VAL A 72 11.75 -5.18 -2.39
N SER A 73 11.90 -5.89 -3.50
CA SER A 73 11.23 -5.59 -4.76
C SER A 73 10.93 -6.91 -5.46
N GLU A 74 9.71 -7.42 -5.30
CA GLU A 74 9.34 -8.76 -5.73
C GLU A 74 8.00 -8.72 -6.46
N GLN A 75 7.84 -9.56 -7.48
CA GLN A 75 6.53 -9.78 -8.10
C GLN A 75 5.66 -10.55 -7.11
N GLY A 76 4.60 -9.92 -6.62
CA GLY A 76 3.61 -10.58 -5.78
C GLY A 76 2.89 -11.66 -6.56
N GLN A 77 2.98 -12.90 -6.10
CA GLN A 77 2.02 -13.95 -6.44
C GLN A 77 0.96 -13.98 -5.35
N TRP A 78 -0.22 -13.50 -5.69
CA TRP A 78 -1.40 -13.53 -4.84
C TRP A 78 -2.30 -14.63 -5.40
N ASP A 79 -2.27 -15.81 -4.80
CA ASP A 79 -3.18 -16.94 -5.09
C ASP A 79 -4.36 -16.92 -4.12
#